data_AF-A0A090Q9C9-F1
#
_entry.id   AF-A0A090Q9C9-F1
#
_cell.length_a   1.000
_cell.length_b   1.000
_cell.length_c   1.000
_cell.angle_alpha   90.00
_cell.angle_beta   90.00
_cell.angle_gamma   90.00
#
_symmetry.space_group_name_H-M   'P 1'
#
loop_
_entity.id
_entity.type
_entity.pdbx_description
1 polymer ?
#
loop_
_entity_poly.entity_id
_entity_poly.type
_entity_poly.pdbx_seq_one_letter_code
_entity_poly.pdbx_strand_id
1 'polypeptide(L)'
;MKKYFIIIPSLLLCIIFASCRDDFAFSNSTGDLGFSQDTVFLDTVFTNIGSSTRTFKVYNNSSDDIVIPRVALAQGENSNYRLAVDGVPGRIFENVELLAKDSLFVFVETTIDINDFSSGDEFLYTDTIEFDSGPNQQKVELVTLVQDAIFLFPERDAQGVEETLPIGDPADGINISGFVLDDSELTLTAAKPYVIYGFAAVPANKTLTIEAGARLHFHSGSGIIVANEGSLQVNGLPSITDDLENEVIFEGDRLEPTYADIPGQWGCYMAYRW
;
A
#
# COMPACT_ATOMS: atom_id res chain seq x y z
N MET A 1 -61.52 -19.67 40.14
CA MET A 1 -60.05 -19.55 40.34
C MET A 1 -59.25 -20.75 39.81
N LYS A 2 -59.74 -22.01 39.88
CA LYS A 2 -58.98 -23.20 39.40
C LYS A 2 -58.81 -23.35 37.88
N LYS A 3 -59.67 -22.76 37.04
CA LYS A 3 -59.57 -22.87 35.56
C LYS A 3 -58.47 -22.00 34.93
N TYR A 4 -58.17 -20.85 35.52
CA TYR A 4 -57.09 -19.96 35.05
C TYR A 4 -55.69 -20.47 35.38
N PHE A 5 -55.57 -21.35 36.38
CA PHE A 5 -54.30 -21.92 36.83
C PHE A 5 -53.72 -22.95 35.83
N ILE A 6 -54.54 -23.50 34.93
CA ILE A 6 -54.12 -24.44 33.87
C ILE A 6 -53.88 -23.71 32.54
N ILE A 7 -54.61 -22.62 32.27
CA ILE A 7 -54.50 -21.87 31.02
C ILE A 7 -53.19 -21.09 30.94
N ILE A 8 -52.74 -20.48 32.05
CA ILE A 8 -51.49 -19.70 32.09
C ILE A 8 -50.25 -20.55 31.77
N PRO A 9 -50.01 -21.72 32.40
CA PRO A 9 -48.85 -22.55 32.06
C PRO A 9 -48.95 -23.17 30.66
N SER A 10 -50.16 -23.46 30.15
CA SER A 10 -50.36 -23.95 28.78
C SER A 10 -50.02 -22.88 27.73
N LEU A 11 -50.36 -21.62 28.00
CA LEU A 11 -50.04 -20.50 27.11
C LEU A 11 -48.54 -20.18 27.15
N LEU A 12 -47.94 -20.22 28.35
CA LEU A 12 -46.51 -20.05 28.53
C LEU A 12 -45.73 -21.14 27.77
N LEU A 13 -46.20 -22.40 27.82
CA LEU A 13 -45.61 -23.53 27.09
C LEU A 13 -45.70 -23.36 25.56
N CYS A 14 -46.80 -22.82 25.03
CA CYS A 14 -46.93 -22.55 23.59
C CYS A 14 -45.97 -21.44 23.11
N ILE A 15 -45.67 -20.45 23.95
CA ILE A 15 -44.73 -19.37 23.61
C ILE A 15 -43.29 -19.91 23.49
N ILE A 16 -42.93 -20.94 24.26
CA ILE A 16 -41.58 -21.57 24.20
C ILE A 16 -41.40 -22.41 22.92
N PHE A 17 -42.48 -23.00 22.39
CA PHE A 17 -42.44 -23.79 21.16
C PHE A 17 -42.66 -22.95 19.88
N ALA A 18 -42.99 -21.66 20.01
CA ALA A 18 -43.13 -20.73 18.90
C ALA A 18 -41.80 -20.06 18.48
N SER A 19 -40.66 -20.52 19.01
CA SER A 19 -39.34 -20.11 18.52
C SER A 19 -39.03 -20.91 17.25
N CYS A 20 -39.65 -20.51 16.13
CA CYS A 20 -39.16 -20.85 14.80
C CYS A 20 -37.90 -20.00 14.61
N ARG A 21 -36.72 -20.59 14.82
CA ARG A 21 -35.48 -19.98 14.35
C ARG A 21 -35.41 -20.31 12.87
N ASP A 22 -35.43 -19.30 12.02
CA ASP A 22 -35.04 -19.49 10.63
C ASP A 22 -33.58 -19.94 10.67
N ASP A 23 -33.33 -21.20 10.32
CA ASP A 23 -31.98 -21.65 10.09
C ASP A 23 -31.43 -20.81 8.92
N PHE A 24 -30.28 -20.15 9.14
CA PHE A 24 -29.61 -19.29 8.17
C PHE A 24 -29.35 -20.06 6.87
N ALA A 25 -30.29 -19.98 5.94
CA ALA A 25 -30.22 -20.65 4.66
C ALA A 25 -29.63 -19.66 3.66
N PHE A 26 -28.33 -19.76 3.42
CA PHE A 26 -27.68 -18.96 2.41
C PHE A 26 -28.15 -19.39 1.01
N SER A 27 -28.53 -18.41 0.21
CA SER A 27 -28.81 -18.58 -1.23
C SER A 27 -27.58 -18.17 -2.05
N ASN A 28 -27.40 -18.70 -3.26
CA ASN A 28 -26.30 -18.23 -4.11
C ASN A 28 -26.58 -16.81 -4.59
N SER A 29 -25.53 -15.98 -4.63
CA SER A 29 -25.59 -14.66 -5.28
C SER A 29 -26.09 -14.77 -6.73
N THR A 30 -26.89 -13.80 -7.12
CA THR A 30 -27.50 -13.71 -8.46
C THR A 30 -26.91 -12.57 -9.30
N GLY A 31 -25.76 -12.01 -8.89
CA GLY A 31 -25.07 -10.94 -9.63
C GLY A 31 -25.68 -9.54 -9.44
N ASP A 32 -26.22 -9.27 -8.24
CA ASP A 32 -26.76 -7.95 -7.85
C ASP A 32 -26.02 -7.40 -6.61
N LEU A 33 -24.71 -7.70 -6.52
CA LEU A 33 -23.84 -7.14 -5.50
C LEU A 33 -23.64 -5.64 -5.76
N GLY A 34 -23.73 -4.84 -4.70
CA GLY A 34 -23.35 -3.43 -4.75
C GLY A 34 -21.87 -3.27 -4.44
N PHE A 35 -21.19 -2.34 -5.10
CA PHE A 35 -19.80 -2.00 -4.79
C PHE A 35 -19.71 -0.53 -4.37
N SER A 36 -18.87 -0.22 -3.39
CA SER A 36 -18.61 1.19 -3.05
C SER A 36 -17.85 1.92 -4.16
N GLN A 37 -17.12 1.18 -5.00
CA GLN A 37 -16.26 1.66 -6.07
C GLN A 37 -16.24 0.65 -7.22
N ASP A 38 -16.30 1.12 -8.46
CA ASP A 38 -16.20 0.27 -9.66
C ASP A 38 -14.74 0.09 -10.11
N THR A 39 -13.85 0.99 -9.69
CA THR A 39 -12.42 0.96 -9.96
C THR A 39 -11.67 1.36 -8.69
N VAL A 40 -10.70 0.55 -8.30
CA VAL A 40 -9.80 0.83 -7.18
C VAL A 40 -8.46 1.23 -7.76
N PHE A 41 -8.14 2.52 -7.63
CA PHE A 41 -6.82 3.04 -7.92
C PHE A 41 -5.92 2.86 -6.70
N LEU A 42 -4.80 2.17 -6.89
CA LEU A 42 -3.71 2.15 -5.92
C LEU A 42 -2.69 3.22 -6.30
N ASP A 43 -1.95 3.70 -5.30
CA ASP A 43 -0.94 4.75 -5.50
C ASP A 43 0.18 4.27 -6.42
N THR A 44 0.95 5.23 -6.96
CA THR A 44 2.16 4.91 -7.72
C THR A 44 3.12 4.14 -6.82
N VAL A 45 3.54 2.97 -7.28
CA VAL A 45 4.51 2.13 -6.56
C VAL A 45 5.84 2.11 -7.29
N PHE A 46 6.93 2.13 -6.53
CA PHE A 46 8.24 1.82 -7.06
C PHE A 46 8.47 0.32 -7.06
N THR A 47 9.33 -0.13 -7.98
CA THR A 47 9.80 -1.52 -8.08
C THR A 47 10.14 -2.13 -6.72
N ASN A 48 9.63 -3.32 -6.43
CA ASN A 48 9.87 -4.07 -5.19
C ASN A 48 9.40 -3.40 -3.88
N ILE A 49 8.67 -2.29 -3.96
CA ILE A 49 7.97 -1.68 -2.83
C ILE A 49 6.50 -2.12 -2.84
N GLY A 50 5.98 -2.50 -1.68
CA GLY A 50 4.56 -2.77 -1.52
C GLY A 50 3.73 -1.49 -1.55
N SER A 51 2.57 -1.54 -2.22
CA SER A 51 1.59 -0.47 -2.17
C SER A 51 1.01 -0.30 -0.78
N SER A 52 0.35 0.84 -0.56
CA SER A 52 -0.63 0.96 0.51
C SER A 52 -1.78 -0.05 0.32
N THR A 53 -2.37 -0.50 1.42
CA THR A 53 -3.58 -1.31 1.36
C THR A 53 -4.79 -0.41 1.11
N ARG A 54 -5.47 -0.60 -0.02
CA ARG A 54 -6.72 0.08 -0.36
C ARG A 54 -7.92 -0.78 0.05
N THR A 55 -9.00 -0.13 0.48
CA THR A 55 -10.19 -0.82 0.96
C THR A 55 -11.43 -0.34 0.22
N PHE A 56 -12.32 -1.29 -0.07
CA PHE A 56 -13.64 -1.00 -0.59
C PHE A 56 -14.64 -2.00 -0.01
N LYS A 57 -15.93 -1.68 -0.14
CA LYS A 57 -17.02 -2.50 0.39
C LYS A 57 -17.81 -3.15 -0.72
N VAL A 58 -18.23 -4.39 -0.46
CA VAL A 58 -19.19 -5.14 -1.26
C VAL A 58 -20.45 -5.30 -0.44
N TYR A 59 -21.60 -4.99 -1.02
CA TYR A 59 -22.89 -4.89 -0.35
C TYR A 59 -23.84 -5.97 -0.87
N ASN A 60 -24.51 -6.64 0.05
CA ASN A 60 -25.71 -7.41 -0.24
C ASN A 60 -26.93 -6.52 -0.02
N ASN A 61 -27.46 -5.97 -1.11
CA ASN A 61 -28.65 -5.14 -1.06
C ASN A 61 -29.96 -5.94 -0.99
N SER A 62 -29.91 -7.27 -1.01
CA SER A 62 -31.10 -8.12 -0.90
C SER A 62 -31.58 -8.26 0.54
N SER A 63 -32.76 -8.86 0.74
CA SER A 63 -33.30 -9.21 2.06
C SER A 63 -32.83 -10.58 2.55
N ASP A 64 -32.07 -11.30 1.74
CA ASP A 64 -31.76 -12.70 1.96
C ASP A 64 -30.25 -12.84 2.21
N ASP A 65 -29.86 -13.81 3.04
CA ASP A 65 -28.46 -14.13 3.24
C ASP A 65 -27.93 -14.81 1.97
N ILE A 66 -26.79 -14.33 1.46
CA ILE A 66 -26.22 -14.83 0.21
C ILE A 66 -24.83 -15.42 0.41
N VAL A 67 -24.48 -16.38 -0.43
CA VAL A 67 -23.12 -16.87 -0.62
C VAL A 67 -22.66 -16.46 -2.01
N ILE A 68 -21.54 -15.75 -2.06
CA ILE A 68 -20.81 -15.46 -3.29
C ILE A 68 -19.97 -16.69 -3.60
N PRO A 69 -20.28 -17.48 -4.64
CA PRO A 69 -19.61 -18.75 -4.89
C PRO A 69 -18.11 -18.59 -5.15
N ARG A 70 -17.70 -17.47 -5.75
CA ARG A 70 -16.29 -17.19 -6.05
C ARG A 70 -16.00 -15.69 -5.98
N VAL A 71 -14.90 -15.35 -5.30
CA VAL A 71 -14.25 -14.03 -5.38
C VAL A 71 -12.80 -14.27 -5.76
N ALA A 72 -12.32 -13.74 -6.87
CA ALA A 72 -10.97 -14.04 -7.34
C ALA A 72 -10.37 -12.93 -8.19
N LEU A 73 -9.05 -12.84 -8.23
CA LEU A 73 -8.35 -12.07 -9.24
C LEU A 73 -8.48 -12.78 -10.60
N ALA A 74 -8.71 -12.02 -11.69
CA ALA A 74 -8.84 -12.59 -13.03
C ALA A 74 -7.54 -13.27 -13.49
N GLN A 75 -6.38 -12.70 -13.12
CA GLN A 75 -5.07 -13.35 -13.34
C GLN A 75 -4.76 -14.48 -12.34
N GLY A 76 -5.61 -14.69 -11.32
CA GLY A 76 -5.46 -15.73 -10.31
C GLY A 76 -4.14 -15.63 -9.56
N GLU A 77 -3.41 -16.74 -9.43
CA GLU A 77 -2.11 -16.79 -8.75
C GLU A 77 -0.99 -16.04 -9.47
N ASN A 78 -1.17 -15.69 -10.74
CA ASN A 78 -0.19 -14.88 -11.48
C ASN A 78 -0.35 -13.38 -11.22
N SER A 79 -1.38 -12.97 -10.47
CA SER A 79 -1.59 -11.58 -10.14
C SER A 79 -0.60 -11.11 -9.08
N ASN A 80 0.00 -9.94 -9.33
CA ASN A 80 0.80 -9.22 -8.34
C ASN A 80 -0.08 -8.55 -7.28
N TYR A 81 -1.40 -8.51 -7.48
CA TYR A 81 -2.34 -8.10 -6.44
C TYR A 81 -2.51 -9.20 -5.40
N ARG A 82 -2.74 -8.78 -4.16
CA ARG A 82 -3.06 -9.59 -3.01
C ARG A 82 -4.33 -9.03 -2.41
N LEU A 83 -5.27 -9.92 -2.09
CA LEU A 83 -6.54 -9.52 -1.50
C LEU A 83 -6.63 -10.04 -0.07
N ALA A 84 -7.44 -9.36 0.74
CA ALA A 84 -8.05 -9.98 1.89
C ALA A 84 -9.54 -9.68 1.90
N VAL A 85 -10.38 -10.71 2.03
CA VAL A 85 -11.85 -10.58 2.10
C VAL A 85 -12.25 -10.80 3.55
N ASP A 86 -12.84 -9.78 4.18
CA ASP A 86 -13.11 -9.72 5.63
C ASP A 86 -11.91 -10.11 6.51
N GLY A 87 -10.71 -9.72 6.06
CA GLY A 87 -9.46 -9.99 6.77
C GLY A 87 -8.87 -11.37 6.54
N VAL A 88 -9.52 -12.23 5.74
CA VAL A 88 -8.93 -13.50 5.28
C VAL A 88 -8.08 -13.24 4.03
N PRO A 89 -6.75 -13.41 4.08
CA PRO A 89 -5.89 -13.16 2.92
C PRO A 89 -5.96 -14.28 1.89
N GLY A 90 -5.86 -13.92 0.61
CA GLY A 90 -5.92 -14.87 -0.51
C GLY A 90 -6.03 -14.16 -1.86
N ARG A 91 -5.98 -14.93 -2.95
CA ARG A 91 -6.24 -14.44 -4.32
C ARG A 91 -7.50 -15.04 -4.94
N ILE A 92 -7.96 -16.16 -4.36
CA ILE A 92 -9.14 -16.90 -4.77
C ILE A 92 -9.85 -17.32 -3.48
N PHE A 93 -11.12 -17.00 -3.39
CA PHE A 93 -12.01 -17.31 -2.29
C PHE A 93 -13.23 -18.01 -2.85
N GLU A 94 -13.70 -19.02 -2.12
CA GLU A 94 -14.89 -19.79 -2.48
C GLU A 94 -15.91 -19.68 -1.37
N ASN A 95 -17.18 -19.63 -1.76
CA ASN A 95 -18.33 -19.62 -0.85
C ASN A 95 -18.23 -18.54 0.24
N VAL A 96 -18.02 -17.28 -0.16
CA VAL A 96 -17.97 -16.14 0.76
C VAL A 96 -19.39 -15.81 1.20
N GLU A 97 -19.67 -15.98 2.50
CA GLU A 97 -20.95 -15.68 3.12
C GLU A 97 -21.13 -14.16 3.32
N LEU A 98 -22.30 -13.63 2.99
CA LEU A 98 -22.65 -12.22 3.17
C LEU A 98 -24.13 -12.08 3.57
N LEU A 99 -24.35 -11.55 4.78
CA LEU A 99 -25.69 -11.43 5.37
C LEU A 99 -26.58 -10.43 4.61
N ALA A 100 -27.89 -10.59 4.76
CA ALA A 100 -28.89 -9.68 4.23
C ALA A 100 -28.65 -8.24 4.70
N LYS A 101 -28.68 -7.28 3.77
CA LYS A 101 -28.48 -5.85 4.03
C LYS A 101 -27.14 -5.50 4.70
N ASP A 102 -26.16 -6.38 4.58
CA ASP A 102 -24.83 -6.20 5.15
C ASP A 102 -23.77 -5.94 4.08
N SER A 103 -22.56 -5.65 4.52
CA SER A 103 -21.39 -5.42 3.68
C SER A 103 -20.16 -6.13 4.21
N LEU A 104 -19.33 -6.62 3.29
CA LEU A 104 -17.98 -7.10 3.60
C LEU A 104 -16.93 -6.08 3.15
N PHE A 105 -15.75 -6.17 3.75
CA PHE A 105 -14.58 -5.40 3.35
C PHE A 105 -13.66 -6.22 2.44
N VAL A 106 -13.20 -5.60 1.36
CA VAL A 106 -12.13 -6.12 0.53
C VAL A 106 -10.93 -5.20 0.65
N PHE A 107 -9.82 -5.77 1.07
CA PHE A 107 -8.51 -5.12 1.17
C PHE A 107 -7.68 -5.53 -0.05
N VAL A 108 -7.01 -4.58 -0.69
CA VAL A 108 -6.22 -4.79 -1.89
C VAL A 108 -4.85 -4.15 -1.69
N GLU A 109 -3.79 -4.90 -1.96
CA GLU A 109 -2.42 -4.39 -2.00
C GLU A 109 -1.66 -5.06 -3.14
N THR A 110 -0.54 -4.48 -3.57
CA THR A 110 0.32 -5.07 -4.60
C THR A 110 1.78 -4.85 -4.29
N THR A 111 2.63 -5.70 -4.83
CA THR A 111 4.09 -5.52 -4.84
C THR A 111 4.55 -5.98 -6.20
N ILE A 112 5.22 -5.11 -6.94
CA ILE A 112 5.49 -5.32 -8.37
C ILE A 112 6.99 -5.22 -8.61
N ASP A 113 7.56 -6.19 -9.32
CA ASP A 113 8.91 -6.11 -9.86
C ASP A 113 8.85 -5.60 -11.31
N ILE A 114 9.45 -4.45 -11.61
CA ILE A 114 9.49 -3.86 -12.96
C ILE A 114 10.23 -4.75 -13.95
N ASN A 115 11.12 -5.64 -13.49
CA ASN A 115 11.85 -6.55 -14.36
C ASN A 115 10.92 -7.56 -15.08
N ASP A 116 9.72 -7.77 -14.55
CA ASP A 116 8.67 -8.58 -15.19
C ASP A 116 8.00 -7.85 -16.36
N PHE A 117 8.28 -6.55 -16.55
CA PHE A 117 7.68 -5.69 -17.55
C PHE A 117 8.73 -5.21 -18.57
N SER A 118 8.40 -5.32 -19.85
CA SER A 118 9.31 -4.95 -20.93
C SER A 118 9.36 -3.42 -21.12
N SER A 119 10.51 -2.83 -20.80
CA SER A 119 11.05 -1.55 -21.31
C SER A 119 10.12 -0.33 -21.27
N GLY A 120 10.07 0.35 -20.12
CA GLY A 120 9.54 1.71 -19.95
C GLY A 120 9.92 2.28 -18.58
N ASP A 121 10.03 3.60 -18.44
CA ASP A 121 10.32 4.26 -17.14
C ASP A 121 9.09 4.29 -16.22
N GLU A 122 7.90 4.12 -16.79
CA GLU A 122 6.62 4.04 -16.10
C GLU A 122 5.69 3.10 -16.89
N PHE A 123 4.92 2.27 -16.19
CA PHE A 123 3.93 1.40 -16.81
C PHE A 123 2.71 1.20 -15.93
N LEU A 124 1.58 0.90 -16.58
CA LEU A 124 0.30 0.67 -15.93
C LEU A 124 0.11 -0.83 -15.70
N TYR A 125 0.00 -1.23 -14.43
CA TYR A 125 -0.42 -2.59 -14.06
C TYR A 125 -1.92 -2.60 -13.77
N THR A 126 -2.63 -3.56 -14.36
CA THR A 126 -4.08 -3.70 -14.23
C THR A 126 -4.49 -5.15 -14.03
N ASP A 127 -5.54 -5.36 -13.25
CA ASP A 127 -6.22 -6.64 -13.08
C ASP A 127 -7.68 -6.37 -12.68
N THR A 128 -8.49 -7.41 -12.57
CA THR A 128 -9.88 -7.28 -12.10
C THR A 128 -10.18 -8.27 -10.99
N ILE A 129 -10.92 -7.82 -9.99
CA ILE A 129 -11.53 -8.72 -9.00
C ILE A 129 -12.88 -9.18 -9.57
N GLU A 130 -12.99 -10.47 -9.83
CA GLU A 130 -14.21 -11.12 -10.29
C GLU A 130 -15.01 -11.64 -9.11
N PHE A 131 -16.27 -11.24 -9.03
CA PHE A 131 -17.27 -11.77 -8.12
C PHE A 131 -18.23 -12.64 -8.93
N ASP A 132 -18.65 -13.76 -8.35
CA ASP A 132 -19.50 -14.76 -9.01
C ASP A 132 -18.83 -15.40 -10.25
N SER A 133 -19.62 -16.07 -11.09
CA SER A 133 -19.15 -16.70 -12.33
C SER A 133 -20.26 -16.75 -13.38
N GLY A 134 -19.86 -16.85 -14.65
CA GLY A 134 -20.80 -16.97 -15.77
C GLY A 134 -21.70 -15.74 -15.93
N PRO A 135 -23.04 -15.90 -16.06
CA PRO A 135 -23.93 -14.79 -16.37
C PRO A 135 -24.10 -13.78 -15.22
N ASN A 136 -23.78 -14.18 -13.99
CA ASN A 136 -23.91 -13.35 -12.79
C ASN A 136 -22.59 -12.66 -12.42
N GLN A 137 -21.55 -12.81 -13.24
CA GLN A 137 -20.22 -12.28 -12.93
C GLN A 137 -20.24 -10.75 -12.91
N GLN A 138 -19.78 -10.18 -11.80
CA GLN A 138 -19.53 -8.75 -11.66
C GLN A 138 -18.04 -8.53 -11.41
N LYS A 139 -17.53 -7.36 -11.78
CA LYS A 139 -16.10 -7.08 -11.67
C LYS A 139 -15.83 -5.70 -11.09
N VAL A 140 -14.72 -5.60 -10.37
CA VAL A 140 -14.14 -4.35 -9.91
C VAL A 140 -12.75 -4.24 -10.52
N GLU A 141 -12.47 -3.13 -11.19
CA GLU A 141 -11.20 -2.88 -11.88
C GLU A 141 -10.12 -2.47 -10.87
N LEU A 142 -8.90 -2.99 -11.02
CA LEU A 142 -7.72 -2.61 -10.25
C LEU A 142 -6.72 -1.94 -11.17
N VAL A 143 -6.23 -0.78 -10.74
CA VAL A 143 -5.27 0.01 -11.52
C VAL A 143 -4.17 0.51 -10.61
N THR A 144 -2.92 0.25 -11.00
CA THR A 144 -1.72 0.72 -10.31
C THR A 144 -0.72 1.26 -11.31
N LEU A 145 -0.17 2.43 -11.00
CA LEU A 145 0.94 3.00 -11.75
C LEU A 145 2.24 2.50 -11.14
N VAL A 146 3.16 2.03 -11.98
CA VAL A 146 4.47 1.55 -11.52
C VAL A 146 5.54 2.40 -12.17
N GLN A 147 6.44 2.93 -11.35
CA GLN A 147 7.53 3.78 -11.81
C GLN A 147 8.88 3.16 -11.47
N ASP A 148 9.81 3.18 -12.42
CA ASP A 148 11.18 2.74 -12.16
C ASP A 148 11.93 3.76 -11.32
N ALA A 149 12.74 3.30 -10.37
CA ALA A 149 13.48 4.17 -9.47
C ALA A 149 14.88 3.64 -9.15
N ILE A 150 15.78 4.55 -8.80
CA ILE A 150 17.11 4.22 -8.29
C ILE A 150 17.02 4.12 -6.78
N PHE A 151 17.32 2.94 -6.24
CA PHE A 151 17.30 2.68 -4.81
C PHE A 151 18.69 2.90 -4.21
N LEU A 152 18.76 3.73 -3.18
CA LEU A 152 19.96 3.97 -2.39
C LEU A 152 19.69 3.53 -0.95
N PHE A 153 20.41 2.52 -0.46
CA PHE A 153 20.13 1.90 0.83
C PHE A 153 21.40 1.30 1.45
N PRO A 154 21.43 1.14 2.80
CA PRO A 154 22.54 0.50 3.48
C PRO A 154 22.69 -0.95 3.04
N GLU A 155 23.91 -1.35 2.69
CA GLU A 155 24.18 -2.73 2.37
C GLU A 155 23.97 -3.63 3.59
N ARG A 156 23.65 -4.90 3.34
CA ARG A 156 23.63 -5.94 4.38
C ARG A 156 24.81 -6.87 4.17
N ASP A 157 25.54 -7.14 5.25
CA ASP A 157 26.60 -8.13 5.20
C ASP A 157 26.07 -9.57 5.06
N ALA A 158 26.97 -10.55 4.95
CA ALA A 158 26.61 -11.97 4.80
C ALA A 158 25.86 -12.54 6.01
N GLN A 159 25.79 -11.80 7.12
CA GLN A 159 25.11 -12.12 8.37
C GLN A 159 23.79 -11.34 8.51
N GLY A 160 23.45 -10.50 7.52
CA GLY A 160 22.22 -9.71 7.47
C GLY A 160 22.26 -8.42 8.29
N VAL A 161 23.43 -8.04 8.82
CA VAL A 161 23.61 -6.81 9.58
C VAL A 161 23.66 -5.63 8.61
N GLU A 162 22.83 -4.62 8.85
CA GLU A 162 22.81 -3.39 8.05
C GLU A 162 24.05 -2.55 8.32
N GLU A 163 24.55 -1.92 7.25
CA GLU A 163 25.51 -0.84 7.36
C GLU A 163 24.96 0.31 8.23
N THR A 164 25.84 0.88 9.04
CA THR A 164 25.49 1.99 9.91
C THR A 164 26.56 3.07 9.87
N LEU A 165 26.13 4.31 10.06
CA LEU A 165 27.00 5.47 10.17
C LEU A 165 27.10 5.91 11.63
N PRO A 166 28.31 6.21 12.14
CA PRO A 166 28.46 6.84 13.45
C PRO A 166 27.98 8.30 13.39
N ILE A 167 27.16 8.72 14.35
CA ILE A 167 26.83 10.14 14.59
C ILE A 167 27.55 10.63 15.83
N GLY A 168 28.29 11.73 15.70
CA GLY A 168 28.98 12.37 16.82
C GLY A 168 30.36 11.75 17.07
N ASP A 169 30.86 11.82 18.30
CA ASP A 169 32.13 11.20 18.62
C ASP A 169 31.98 9.67 18.53
N PRO A 170 32.83 8.96 17.76
CA PRO A 170 32.81 7.49 17.73
C PRO A 170 32.92 6.85 19.13
N ALA A 171 33.46 7.56 20.13
CA ALA A 171 33.50 7.12 21.52
C ALA A 171 32.13 7.05 22.20
N ASP A 172 31.13 7.80 21.72
CA ASP A 172 29.77 7.80 22.24
C ASP A 172 28.95 6.58 21.76
N GLY A 173 29.41 5.91 20.69
CA GLY A 173 28.82 4.66 20.18
C GLY A 173 27.43 4.80 19.57
N ILE A 174 27.01 6.02 19.19
CA ILE A 174 25.71 6.26 18.55
C ILE A 174 25.84 5.98 17.06
N ASN A 175 25.13 4.96 16.58
CA ASN A 175 25.07 4.61 15.17
C ASN A 175 23.64 4.77 14.64
N ILE A 176 23.53 5.19 13.39
CA ILE A 176 22.28 5.25 12.63
C ILE A 176 22.36 4.33 11.43
N SER A 177 21.22 3.82 10.96
CA SER A 177 21.15 3.10 9.69
C SER A 177 21.46 4.07 8.54
N GLY A 178 22.48 3.77 7.74
CA GLY A 178 22.98 4.68 6.71
C GLY A 178 24.22 4.14 6.01
N PHE A 179 24.59 4.80 4.91
CA PHE A 179 25.66 4.40 4.00
C PHE A 179 26.34 5.63 3.42
N VAL A 180 27.55 5.45 2.88
CA VAL A 180 28.29 6.53 2.19
C VAL A 180 28.03 6.45 0.70
N LEU A 181 27.67 7.58 0.07
CA LEU A 181 27.43 7.66 -1.37
C LEU A 181 28.72 7.46 -2.16
N ASP A 182 28.65 6.66 -3.21
CA ASP A 182 29.76 6.48 -4.15
C ASP A 182 29.93 7.68 -5.08
N ASP A 183 31.11 7.81 -5.69
CA ASP A 183 31.40 8.90 -6.66
C ASP A 183 30.43 8.90 -7.86
N SER A 184 29.86 7.74 -8.23
CA SER A 184 28.83 7.63 -9.26
C SER A 184 27.43 8.09 -8.82
N GLU A 185 27.20 8.23 -7.52
CA GLU A 185 25.92 8.58 -6.91
C GLU A 185 25.86 10.04 -6.44
N LEU A 186 26.93 10.81 -6.67
CA LEU A 186 27.02 12.22 -6.29
C LEU A 186 26.32 13.18 -7.27
N THR A 187 25.65 12.66 -8.30
CA THR A 187 24.87 13.48 -9.25
C THR A 187 23.51 12.84 -9.47
N LEU A 188 22.48 13.46 -8.88
CA LEU A 188 21.09 13.02 -8.97
C LEU A 188 20.38 13.83 -10.06
N THR A 189 19.73 13.16 -11.00
CA THR A 189 19.15 13.79 -12.20
C THR A 189 17.65 13.55 -12.33
N ALA A 190 16.98 14.25 -13.25
CA ALA A 190 15.57 14.00 -13.56
C ALA A 190 15.31 12.69 -14.34
N ALA A 191 16.34 11.89 -14.64
CA ALA A 191 16.19 10.70 -15.47
C ALA A 191 15.34 9.63 -14.78
N LYS A 192 15.52 9.44 -13.46
CA LYS A 192 14.72 8.52 -12.64
C LYS A 192 14.53 9.11 -11.24
N PRO A 193 13.40 8.82 -10.57
CA PRO A 193 13.26 9.09 -9.14
C PRO A 193 14.29 8.28 -8.34
N TYR A 194 14.71 8.84 -7.21
CA TYR A 194 15.59 8.18 -6.25
C TYR A 194 14.80 7.84 -4.99
N VAL A 195 14.88 6.61 -4.52
CA VAL A 195 14.26 6.16 -3.25
C VAL A 195 15.36 5.86 -2.25
N ILE A 196 15.38 6.59 -1.15
CA ILE A 196 16.45 6.55 -0.14
C ILE A 196 15.95 5.87 1.13
N TYR A 197 16.62 4.80 1.53
CA TYR A 197 16.44 4.13 2.82
C TYR A 197 17.62 4.44 3.74
N GLY A 198 17.39 4.70 5.02
CA GLY A 198 18.46 5.12 5.93
C GLY A 198 19.09 6.47 5.55
N PHE A 199 20.20 6.82 6.17
CA PHE A 199 20.88 8.09 5.89
C PHE A 199 21.96 7.94 4.81
N ALA A 200 21.77 8.63 3.69
CA ALA A 200 22.77 8.74 2.63
C ALA A 200 23.81 9.81 3.01
N ALA A 201 25.06 9.40 3.26
CA ALA A 201 26.14 10.31 3.60
C ALA A 201 26.91 10.77 2.37
N VAL A 202 26.92 12.08 2.13
CA VAL A 202 27.86 12.72 1.21
C VAL A 202 29.27 12.59 1.80
N PRO A 203 30.25 12.01 1.08
CA PRO A 203 31.61 11.85 1.58
C PRO A 203 32.26 13.20 1.90
N ALA A 204 33.30 13.16 2.75
CA ALA A 204 34.07 14.35 3.10
C ALA A 204 34.72 14.96 1.86
N ASN A 205 34.76 16.29 1.78
CA ASN A 205 35.34 17.03 0.64
C ASN A 205 34.66 16.76 -0.72
N LYS A 206 33.44 16.21 -0.74
CA LYS A 206 32.67 15.93 -1.96
C LYS A 206 31.38 16.73 -2.00
N THR A 207 30.84 16.92 -3.20
CA THR A 207 29.58 17.64 -3.42
C THR A 207 28.56 16.69 -4.00
N LEU A 208 27.45 16.50 -3.29
CA LEU A 208 26.23 15.90 -3.86
C LEU A 208 25.49 16.98 -4.65
N THR A 209 25.32 16.74 -5.94
CA THR A 209 24.63 17.66 -6.85
C THR A 209 23.28 17.08 -7.23
N ILE A 210 22.22 17.83 -7.03
CA ILE A 210 20.85 17.47 -7.37
C ILE A 210 20.40 18.40 -8.49
N GLU A 211 20.30 17.86 -9.70
CA GLU A 211 19.96 18.61 -10.91
C GLU A 211 18.47 18.93 -11.00
N ALA A 212 18.13 19.94 -11.81
CA ALA A 212 16.76 20.35 -12.06
C ALA A 212 15.86 19.16 -12.46
N GLY A 213 14.64 19.12 -11.93
CA GLY A 213 13.67 18.06 -12.19
C GLY A 213 13.89 16.76 -11.41
N ALA A 214 14.97 16.61 -10.63
CA ALA A 214 15.18 15.41 -9.82
C ALA A 214 14.05 15.20 -8.79
N ARG A 215 13.68 13.92 -8.59
CA ARG A 215 12.67 13.49 -7.61
C ARG A 215 13.35 12.59 -6.58
N LEU A 216 13.31 12.99 -5.31
CA LEU A 216 13.89 12.23 -4.21
C LEU A 216 12.79 11.85 -3.22
N HIS A 217 12.67 10.56 -2.98
CA HIS A 217 11.70 9.95 -2.10
C HIS A 217 12.41 9.32 -0.91
N PHE A 218 12.00 9.69 0.29
CA PHE A 218 12.63 9.26 1.53
C PHE A 218 11.74 8.28 2.27
N HIS A 219 12.30 7.11 2.58
CA HIS A 219 11.65 6.17 3.49
C HIS A 219 11.57 6.74 4.91
N SER A 220 10.72 6.16 5.75
CA SER A 220 10.61 6.57 7.14
C SER A 220 11.94 6.46 7.89
N GLY A 221 12.36 7.55 8.53
CA GLY A 221 13.64 7.64 9.25
C GLY A 221 14.88 7.73 8.37
N SER A 222 14.74 7.96 7.07
CA SER A 222 15.84 8.20 6.12
C SER A 222 16.18 9.68 6.00
N GLY A 223 17.30 10.00 5.35
CA GLY A 223 17.68 11.38 5.07
C GLY A 223 19.03 11.49 4.36
N ILE A 224 19.53 12.71 4.24
CA ILE A 224 20.87 13.00 3.71
C ILE A 224 21.72 13.62 4.82
N ILE A 225 22.93 13.09 4.99
CA ILE A 225 23.96 13.65 5.88
C ILE A 225 25.11 14.15 5.02
N VAL A 226 25.68 15.30 5.37
CA VAL A 226 26.87 15.82 4.69
C VAL A 226 28.05 15.70 5.65
N ALA A 227 29.07 14.94 5.25
CA ALA A 227 30.29 14.78 6.05
C ALA A 227 31.16 16.06 6.02
N ASN A 228 32.26 16.03 6.79
CA ASN A 228 33.11 17.21 6.96
C ASN A 228 33.59 17.78 5.62
N GLU A 229 33.48 19.10 5.46
CA GLU A 229 33.86 19.82 4.24
C GLU A 229 33.14 19.34 2.96
N GLY A 230 32.15 18.46 3.08
CA GLY A 230 31.25 18.12 1.99
C GLY A 230 30.23 19.22 1.75
N SER A 231 29.51 19.13 0.63
CA SER A 231 28.42 20.05 0.32
C SER A 231 27.25 19.37 -0.39
N LEU A 232 26.06 19.94 -0.22
CA LEU A 232 24.85 19.59 -0.95
C LEU A 232 24.48 20.78 -1.83
N GLN A 233 24.37 20.56 -3.13
CA GLN A 233 23.99 21.56 -4.11
C GLN A 233 22.69 21.13 -4.80
N VAL A 234 21.66 21.97 -4.73
CA VAL A 234 20.35 21.73 -5.34
C VAL A 234 20.12 22.76 -6.43
N ASN A 235 20.11 22.30 -7.69
CA ASN A 235 20.06 23.10 -8.91
C ASN A 235 18.65 23.12 -9.54
N GLY A 236 17.60 23.24 -8.73
CA GLY A 236 16.22 23.34 -9.23
C GLY A 236 15.97 24.59 -10.07
N LEU A 237 15.03 24.50 -11.01
CA LEU A 237 14.60 25.60 -11.88
C LEU A 237 13.07 25.79 -11.74
N PRO A 238 12.55 27.02 -11.91
CA PRO A 238 11.11 27.27 -11.79
C PRO A 238 10.35 26.57 -12.92
N SER A 239 9.23 25.96 -12.57
CA SER A 239 8.31 25.35 -13.53
C SER A 239 7.19 26.33 -13.90
N ILE A 240 6.62 26.14 -15.10
CA ILE A 240 5.48 26.94 -15.57
C ILE A 240 4.16 26.17 -15.52
N THR A 241 4.25 24.86 -15.25
CA THR A 241 3.11 23.96 -15.11
C THR A 241 2.98 23.46 -13.68
N ASP A 242 1.81 22.92 -13.33
CA ASP A 242 1.56 22.32 -12.02
C ASP A 242 2.30 20.97 -11.83
N ASP A 243 2.94 20.43 -12.88
CA ASP A 243 3.71 19.18 -12.83
C ASP A 243 5.12 19.38 -12.22
N LEU A 244 5.51 20.65 -11.98
CA LEU A 244 6.77 21.04 -11.34
C LEU A 244 8.00 20.40 -12.00
N GLU A 245 8.00 20.26 -13.32
CA GLU A 245 8.92 19.43 -14.10
C GLU A 245 10.41 19.84 -13.96
N ASN A 246 10.66 21.10 -13.61
CA ASN A 246 12.01 21.66 -13.46
C ASN A 246 12.44 21.79 -11.99
N GLU A 247 11.50 21.67 -11.05
CA GLU A 247 11.79 21.79 -9.63
C GLU A 247 12.42 20.49 -9.11
N VAL A 248 13.22 20.61 -8.07
CA VAL A 248 13.70 19.45 -7.31
C VAL A 248 12.69 19.20 -6.20
N ILE A 249 12.13 18.00 -6.16
CA ILE A 249 11.12 17.61 -5.15
C ILE A 249 11.75 16.62 -4.19
N PHE A 250 11.55 16.88 -2.90
CA PHE A 250 11.90 16.00 -1.78
C PHE A 250 10.62 15.65 -1.03
N GLU A 251 10.25 14.38 -1.01
CA GLU A 251 9.04 13.90 -0.35
C GLU A 251 9.23 12.48 0.21
N GLY A 252 8.18 11.92 0.82
CA GLY A 252 8.21 10.52 1.27
C GLY A 252 8.19 9.54 0.08
N ASP A 253 8.64 8.31 0.29
CA ASP A 253 8.36 7.19 -0.64
C ASP A 253 6.91 6.71 -0.58
N ARG A 254 6.18 7.17 0.43
CA ARG A 254 4.75 7.02 0.63
C ARG A 254 3.99 8.14 -0.09
N LEU A 255 3.59 7.85 -1.33
CA LEU A 255 2.94 8.80 -2.25
C LEU A 255 1.43 8.94 -2.05
N GLU A 256 0.86 8.39 -0.98
CA GLU A 256 -0.58 8.45 -0.80
C GLU A 256 -1.05 9.88 -0.43
N PRO A 257 -2.20 10.36 -0.93
CA PRO A 257 -2.68 11.72 -0.65
C PRO A 257 -2.84 12.04 0.84
N THR A 258 -3.12 11.02 1.67
CA THR A 258 -3.26 11.18 3.12
C THR A 258 -1.92 11.46 3.82
N TYR A 259 -0.79 11.12 3.20
CA TYR A 259 0.56 11.36 3.74
C TYR A 259 1.23 12.61 3.16
N ALA A 260 0.69 13.18 2.08
CA ALA A 260 1.25 14.34 1.39
C ALA A 260 1.57 15.53 2.34
N ASP A 261 0.68 15.78 3.30
CA ASP A 261 0.80 16.92 4.22
C ASP A 261 1.20 16.54 5.65
N ILE A 262 1.65 15.29 5.90
CA ILE A 262 2.03 14.87 7.25
C ILE A 262 3.51 15.26 7.51
N PRO A 263 3.81 16.14 8.49
CA PRO A 263 5.19 16.48 8.81
C PRO A 263 5.92 15.31 9.48
N GLY A 264 7.24 15.21 9.27
CA GLY A 264 8.10 14.24 9.94
C GLY A 264 8.05 12.82 9.38
N GLN A 265 7.56 12.63 8.15
CA GLN A 265 7.56 11.33 7.48
C GLN A 265 8.98 10.83 7.17
N TRP A 266 9.96 11.73 7.06
CA TRP A 266 11.38 11.45 6.83
C TRP A 266 12.27 12.42 7.62
N GLY A 267 13.53 12.03 7.83
CA GLY A 267 14.51 12.71 8.69
C GLY A 267 15.01 14.05 8.11
N CYS A 268 15.52 14.92 8.99
CA CYS A 268 15.99 16.24 8.57
C CYS A 268 17.37 16.20 7.90
N TYR A 269 17.63 17.19 7.04
CA TYR A 269 18.96 17.53 6.58
C TYR A 269 19.83 17.96 7.76
N MET A 270 20.89 17.20 8.05
CA MET A 270 21.80 17.53 9.14
C MET A 270 23.21 17.69 8.59
N ALA A 271 23.63 18.94 8.45
CA ALA A 271 25.03 19.29 8.18
C ALA A 271 25.80 19.21 9.51
N TYR A 272 26.61 18.17 9.67
CA TYR A 272 27.50 18.07 10.82
C TYR A 272 28.84 18.71 10.49
N ARG A 273 29.26 19.61 11.37
CA ARG A 273 30.61 20.15 11.41
C ARG A 273 31.41 19.30 12.38
N TRP A 274 32.46 18.63 11.90
CA TRP A 274 33.46 17.99 12.76
C TRP A 274 34.48 19.03 13.23
#